data_AF-A0AA96G409-F1
#
_entry.id   AF-A0AA96G409-F1
#
_cell.length_a   1.000
_cell.length_b   1.000
_cell.length_c   1.000
_cell.angle_alpha   90.00
_cell.angle_beta   90.00
_cell.angle_gamma   90.00
#
_symmetry.space_group_name_H-M   'P 1'
#
loop_
_entity.id
_entity.type
_entity.pdbx_description
1 polymer ?
#
loop_
_entity_poly.entity_id
_entity_poly.type
_entity_poly.pdbx_seq_one_letter_code
_entity_poly.pdbx_strand_id
1 'polypeptide(L)'
;MSEMSDSEGRPAADRAAHAPADTDPAGGLRADPGRAAAPDADQAAPDPVLERLALGLDGVQAAQRGRTAEARESFEQLWDALGENGDVFHRCVLAHYLADLQDDPHAELEWDRRALAAADSLTAERAQTYESALQVRAFYPALHLNLASDHLKLGEPDRAREELERAVRSLDALPEDAYSAGIRAAVAELRQRLR
;
A
#
# COMPACT_ATOMS: atom_id res chain seq x y z
N MET A 1 -9.73 -19.65 61.37
CA MET A 1 -9.19 -20.19 62.63
C MET A 1 -9.55 -21.66 62.69
N SER A 2 -8.60 -22.46 63.17
CA SER A 2 -8.67 -23.90 63.46
C SER A 2 -8.71 -24.84 62.26
N GLU A 3 -8.06 -25.99 62.21
CA GLU A 3 -7.04 -26.73 63.01
C GLU A 3 -6.76 -27.97 62.10
N MET A 4 -5.52 -28.34 61.78
CA MET A 4 -4.62 -29.22 62.54
C MET A 4 -5.02 -30.71 62.53
N SER A 5 -3.98 -31.53 62.33
CA SER A 5 -3.86 -32.97 62.61
C SER A 5 -4.29 -33.97 61.53
N ASP A 6 -3.60 -35.10 61.31
CA ASP A 6 -2.25 -35.60 61.63
C ASP A 6 -2.17 -37.04 61.08
N SER A 7 -0.99 -37.66 61.20
CA SER A 7 -0.74 -39.12 61.26
C SER A 7 -0.42 -39.79 59.92
N GLU A 8 0.86 -40.02 59.59
CA GLU A 8 1.82 -41.04 60.09
C GLU A 8 1.63 -42.47 59.54
N GLY A 9 2.72 -43.02 58.97
CA GLY A 9 2.84 -44.43 58.59
C GLY A 9 4.15 -44.75 57.83
N ARG A 10 5.23 -45.06 58.56
CA ARG A 10 6.54 -45.59 58.10
C ARG A 10 6.48 -47.16 57.94
N PRO A 11 7.59 -47.91 57.74
CA PRO A 11 8.57 -48.01 56.63
C PRO A 11 8.95 -49.49 56.26
N ALA A 12 10.10 -49.68 55.56
CA ALA A 12 10.95 -50.89 55.42
C ALA A 12 10.58 -51.90 54.31
N ALA A 13 11.44 -52.71 53.66
CA ALA A 13 12.89 -52.94 53.51
C ALA A 13 13.04 -53.73 52.16
N ASP A 14 14.16 -53.84 51.44
CA ASP A 14 15.26 -54.82 51.63
C ASP A 14 16.18 -54.69 50.36
N ARG A 15 17.48 -54.35 50.43
CA ARG A 15 18.69 -55.24 50.32
C ARG A 15 18.50 -56.51 49.47
N ALA A 16 19.43 -57.02 48.65
CA ALA A 16 20.84 -56.78 48.32
C ALA A 16 21.13 -57.54 46.99
N ALA A 17 22.15 -57.18 46.20
CA ALA A 17 23.36 -57.99 45.90
C ALA A 17 23.64 -57.83 44.38
N HIS A 18 24.81 -57.91 43.75
CA HIS A 18 26.23 -58.07 44.06
C HIS A 18 26.95 -57.84 42.70
N ALA A 19 28.18 -57.30 42.71
CA ALA A 19 29.04 -56.93 41.55
C ALA A 19 29.66 -58.21 40.87
N PRO A 20 30.64 -58.18 39.91
CA PRO A 20 31.55 -57.09 39.54
C PRO A 20 31.95 -56.91 38.04
N ALA A 21 32.61 -55.77 37.83
CA ALA A 21 33.75 -55.45 36.96
C ALA A 21 33.94 -56.14 35.60
N ASP A 22 34.07 -55.30 34.56
CA ASP A 22 35.23 -55.37 33.67
C ASP A 22 35.72 -53.95 33.35
N THR A 23 37.00 -53.75 33.65
CA THR A 23 37.83 -52.60 33.33
C THR A 23 38.56 -52.87 32.01
N ASP A 24 38.56 -51.92 31.08
CA ASP A 24 39.83 -51.42 30.50
C ASP A 24 39.66 -50.02 29.89
N PRO A 25 40.65 -49.10 30.02
CA PRO A 25 40.57 -47.72 29.58
C PRO A 25 41.42 -47.46 28.32
N ALA A 26 40.93 -46.62 27.40
CA ALA A 26 41.75 -45.66 26.65
C ALA A 26 40.92 -44.91 25.59
N GLY A 27 41.09 -43.59 25.56
CA GLY A 27 41.31 -42.88 24.30
C GLY A 27 40.09 -42.31 23.57
N GLY A 28 39.82 -41.02 23.82
CA GLY A 28 39.84 -40.04 22.74
C GLY A 28 38.57 -39.81 21.92
N LEU A 29 38.17 -38.53 21.88
CA LEU A 29 37.24 -37.88 20.95
C LEU A 29 35.76 -38.28 21.06
N ARG A 30 35.04 -37.58 21.95
CA ARG A 30 33.61 -37.35 21.77
C ARG A 30 33.41 -36.45 20.55
N ALA A 31 32.98 -37.04 19.44
CA ALA A 31 32.19 -36.33 18.45
C ALA A 31 30.81 -36.08 19.04
N ASP A 32 30.37 -34.83 19.05
CA ASP A 32 29.01 -34.42 19.42
C ASP A 32 28.23 -34.18 18.11
N PRO A 33 27.38 -35.12 17.63
CA PRO A 33 26.59 -34.92 16.43
C PRO A 33 25.27 -34.28 16.85
N GLY A 34 25.27 -32.97 17.09
CA GLY A 34 24.11 -32.38 17.75
C GLY A 34 24.07 -30.87 17.86
N ARG A 35 24.57 -30.14 16.86
CA ARG A 35 24.16 -28.73 16.71
C ARG A 35 23.87 -28.44 15.25
N ALA A 36 22.63 -28.73 14.86
CA ALA A 36 22.03 -28.03 13.74
C ALA A 36 22.26 -26.53 13.99
N ALA A 37 22.98 -25.88 13.08
CA ALA A 37 23.00 -24.43 13.04
C ALA A 37 21.54 -23.98 12.97
N ALA A 38 21.11 -23.21 13.96
CA ALA A 38 19.82 -22.53 13.87
C ALA A 38 19.86 -21.71 12.57
N PRO A 39 18.79 -21.70 11.76
CA PRO A 39 18.72 -20.71 10.69
C PRO A 39 18.85 -19.35 11.35
N ASP A 40 19.76 -18.52 10.83
CA ASP A 40 19.95 -17.14 11.26
C ASP A 40 18.58 -16.47 11.35
N ALA A 41 18.11 -16.26 12.58
CA ALA A 41 17.01 -15.38 12.85
C ALA A 41 17.53 -13.96 12.66
N ASP A 42 16.75 -13.17 11.95
CA ASP A 42 16.82 -11.71 11.89
C ASP A 42 17.57 -11.07 10.71
N GLN A 43 17.18 -11.45 9.50
CA GLN A 43 16.77 -10.41 8.54
C GLN A 43 15.25 -10.38 8.58
N ALA A 44 14.66 -9.75 9.60
CA ALA A 44 13.24 -9.39 9.53
C ALA A 44 13.07 -8.59 8.24
N ALA A 45 12.27 -9.10 7.31
CA ALA A 45 11.90 -8.35 6.11
C ALA A 45 11.41 -6.96 6.57
N PRO A 46 11.83 -5.88 5.90
CA PRO A 46 11.43 -4.53 6.30
C PRO A 46 9.90 -4.48 6.46
N ASP A 47 9.43 -3.81 7.49
CA ASP A 47 8.00 -3.65 7.75
C ASP A 47 7.33 -3.11 6.47
N PRO A 48 6.38 -3.85 5.86
CA PRO A 48 5.74 -3.45 4.61
C PRO A 48 5.03 -2.10 4.70
N VAL A 49 4.69 -1.63 5.91
CA VAL A 49 4.15 -0.28 6.12
C VAL A 49 5.27 0.76 6.04
N LEU A 50 6.41 0.54 6.71
CA LEU A 50 7.53 1.47 6.69
C LEU A 50 8.15 1.59 5.29
N GLU A 51 8.20 0.50 4.53
CA GLU A 51 8.66 0.50 3.13
C GLU A 51 7.77 1.38 2.25
N ARG A 52 6.44 1.20 2.32
CA ARG A 52 5.49 2.03 1.57
C ARG A 52 5.56 3.51 1.96
N LEU A 53 5.74 3.79 3.26
CA LEU A 53 5.91 5.16 3.74
C LEU A 53 7.21 5.79 3.20
N ALA A 54 8.31 5.03 3.18
CA ALA A 54 9.58 5.50 2.63
C ALA A 54 9.44 5.83 1.13
N LEU A 55 8.87 4.93 0.34
CA LEU A 55 8.61 5.14 -1.09
C LEU A 55 7.75 6.38 -1.35
N GLY A 56 6.69 6.57 -0.57
CA GLY A 56 5.83 7.74 -0.67
C GLY A 56 6.56 9.05 -0.35
N LEU A 57 7.37 9.06 0.71
CA LEU A 57 8.16 10.23 1.09
C LEU A 57 9.24 10.57 0.06
N ASP A 58 9.94 9.56 -0.47
CA ASP A 58 10.97 9.73 -1.47
C ASP A 58 10.39 10.30 -2.77
N GLY A 59 9.25 9.76 -3.22
CA GLY A 59 8.54 10.25 -4.40
C GLY A 59 8.09 11.71 -4.24
N VAL A 60 7.49 12.07 -3.10
CA VAL A 60 7.08 13.46 -2.82
C VAL A 60 8.28 14.40 -2.79
N GLN A 61 9.38 14.01 -2.13
CA GLN A 61 10.59 14.84 -2.08
C GLN A 61 11.27 14.98 -3.44
N ALA A 62 11.22 13.95 -4.28
CA ALA A 62 11.72 14.01 -5.65
C ALA A 62 10.87 14.97 -6.50
N ALA A 63 9.55 14.83 -6.46
CA ALA A 63 8.62 15.70 -7.19
C ALA A 63 8.79 17.17 -6.80
N GLN A 64 8.87 17.47 -5.50
CA GLN A 64 9.10 18.83 -5.00
C GLN A 64 10.43 19.46 -5.45
N ARG A 65 11.44 18.63 -5.76
CA ARG A 65 12.74 19.07 -6.28
C ARG A 65 12.81 19.05 -7.81
N GLY A 66 11.70 18.76 -8.49
CA GLY A 66 11.65 18.65 -9.95
C GLY A 66 12.39 17.42 -10.51
N ARG A 67 12.68 16.43 -9.67
CA ARG A 67 13.33 15.16 -10.07
C ARG A 67 12.27 14.17 -10.53
N THR A 68 11.62 14.48 -11.65
CA THR A 68 10.44 13.74 -12.16
C THR A 68 10.68 12.24 -12.32
N ALA A 69 11.82 11.84 -12.89
CA ALA A 69 12.15 10.43 -13.09
C ALA A 69 12.28 9.66 -11.77
N GLU A 70 12.94 10.23 -10.77
CA GLU A 70 13.10 9.62 -9.44
C GLU A 70 11.77 9.56 -8.68
N ALA A 71 10.91 10.58 -8.86
CA ALA A 71 9.56 10.58 -8.30
C ALA A 71 8.70 9.47 -8.91
N ARG A 72 8.76 9.34 -10.24
CA ARG A 72 8.04 8.31 -11.01
C ARG A 72 8.45 6.92 -10.54
N GLU A 73 9.76 6.65 -10.49
CA GLU A 73 10.30 5.36 -10.04
C GLU A 73 9.82 5.00 -8.62
N SER A 74 9.88 5.96 -7.69
CA SER A 74 9.45 5.74 -6.30
C SER A 74 7.94 5.45 -6.20
N PHE A 75 7.13 6.20 -6.95
CA PHE A 75 5.68 6.03 -6.95
C PHE A 75 5.22 4.77 -7.71
N GLU A 76 5.93 4.32 -8.76
CA GLU A 76 5.67 3.05 -9.42
C GLU A 76 5.95 1.86 -8.49
N GLN A 77 7.06 1.91 -7.74
CA GLN A 77 7.33 0.91 -6.70
C GLN A 77 6.25 0.91 -5.62
N LEU A 78 5.77 2.08 -5.20
CA LEU A 78 4.67 2.18 -4.25
C LEU A 78 3.36 1.62 -4.82
N TRP A 79 3.08 1.84 -6.11
CA TRP A 79 1.91 1.31 -6.79
C TRP A 79 1.89 -0.21 -6.79
N ASP A 80 3.03 -0.83 -7.10
CA ASP A 80 3.21 -2.28 -7.05
C ASP A 80 3.06 -2.82 -5.61
N ALA A 81 3.63 -2.12 -4.63
CA ALA A 81 3.55 -2.49 -3.22
C ALA A 81 2.13 -2.35 -2.61
N LEU A 82 1.30 -1.45 -3.15
CA LEU A 82 -0.13 -1.37 -2.81
C LEU A 82 -0.89 -2.57 -3.38
N GLY A 83 -0.57 -2.96 -4.63
CA GLY A 83 -1.24 -4.04 -5.34
C GLY A 83 -2.73 -3.76 -5.59
N GLU A 84 -3.41 -4.70 -6.27
CA GLU A 84 -4.81 -4.55 -6.68
C GLU A 84 -5.78 -4.45 -5.48
N ASN A 85 -5.41 -5.01 -4.33
CA ASN A 85 -6.21 -4.98 -3.10
C ASN A 85 -5.89 -3.77 -2.20
N GLY A 86 -5.04 -2.84 -2.66
CA GLY A 86 -4.75 -1.61 -1.94
C GLY A 86 -5.99 -0.74 -1.79
N ASP A 87 -6.00 0.12 -0.77
CA ASP A 87 -7.10 1.06 -0.56
C ASP A 87 -7.38 1.88 -1.82
N VAL A 88 -8.66 1.97 -2.16
CA VAL A 88 -9.12 2.49 -3.45
C VAL A 88 -8.79 3.97 -3.61
N PHE A 89 -8.91 4.73 -2.52
CA PHE A 89 -8.58 6.14 -2.49
C PHE A 89 -7.07 6.33 -2.66
N HIS A 90 -6.25 5.55 -1.95
CA HIS A 90 -4.78 5.60 -2.12
C HIS A 90 -4.36 5.26 -3.55
N ARG A 91 -4.96 4.24 -4.17
CA ARG A 91 -4.68 3.90 -5.58
C ARG A 91 -5.10 5.04 -6.52
N CYS A 92 -6.30 5.60 -6.35
CA CYS A 92 -6.76 6.74 -7.14
C CYS A 92 -5.78 7.92 -7.08
N VAL A 93 -5.39 8.33 -5.87
CA VAL A 93 -4.49 9.47 -5.66
C VAL A 93 -3.09 9.20 -6.22
N LEU A 94 -2.54 8.00 -6.00
CA LEU A 94 -1.21 7.66 -6.49
C LEU A 94 -1.17 7.60 -8.03
N ALA A 95 -2.18 7.02 -8.67
CA ALA A 95 -2.28 6.98 -10.13
C ALA A 95 -2.38 8.39 -10.74
N HIS A 96 -3.11 9.31 -10.09
CA HIS A 96 -3.16 10.71 -10.51
C HIS A 96 -1.77 11.37 -10.44
N TYR A 97 -1.02 11.20 -9.34
CA TYR A 97 0.35 11.71 -9.25
C TYR A 97 1.28 11.08 -10.30
N LEU A 98 1.11 9.80 -10.60
CA LEU A 98 1.90 9.12 -11.64
C LEU A 98 1.59 9.62 -13.05
N ALA A 99 0.34 10.04 -13.33
CA ALA A 99 -0.04 10.67 -14.60
C ALA A 99 0.73 11.98 -14.81
N ASP A 100 0.69 12.89 -13.83
CA ASP A 100 1.37 14.20 -13.86
C ASP A 100 2.89 14.10 -14.04
N LEU A 101 3.48 12.93 -13.73
CA LEU A 101 4.90 12.66 -13.86
C LEU A 101 5.29 12.10 -15.22
N GLN A 102 4.37 11.83 -16.15
CA GLN A 102 4.70 11.30 -17.48
C GLN A 102 5.07 12.40 -18.47
N ASP A 103 6.08 12.12 -19.30
CA ASP A 103 6.46 13.01 -20.41
C ASP A 103 5.69 12.69 -21.71
N ASP A 104 5.20 11.45 -21.82
CA ASP A 104 4.42 10.96 -22.97
C ASP A 104 2.92 11.07 -22.66
N PRO A 105 2.14 11.84 -23.47
CA PRO A 105 0.70 11.99 -23.25
C PRO A 105 -0.09 10.67 -23.34
N HIS A 106 0.43 9.65 -24.03
CA HIS A 106 -0.21 8.33 -24.01
C HIS A 106 -0.05 7.66 -22.64
N ALA A 107 1.15 7.68 -22.06
CA ALA A 107 1.41 7.15 -20.73
C ALA A 107 0.64 7.91 -19.65
N GLU A 108 0.57 9.24 -19.74
CA GLU A 108 -0.24 10.11 -18.87
C GLU A 108 -1.72 9.64 -18.88
N LEU A 109 -2.30 9.54 -20.07
CA LEU A 109 -3.69 9.10 -20.25
C LEU A 109 -3.96 7.70 -19.70
N GLU A 110 -3.01 6.77 -19.84
CA GLU A 110 -3.16 5.44 -19.25
C GLU A 110 -3.19 5.50 -17.72
N TRP A 111 -2.37 6.34 -17.09
CA TRP A 111 -2.37 6.54 -15.64
C TRP A 111 -3.64 7.24 -15.15
N ASP A 112 -4.12 8.27 -15.84
CA ASP A 112 -5.40 8.91 -15.49
C ASP A 112 -6.59 7.94 -15.62
N ARG A 113 -6.55 7.03 -16.60
CA ARG A 113 -7.54 5.94 -16.69
C ARG A 113 -7.46 4.97 -15.51
N ARG A 114 -6.25 4.66 -15.03
CA ARG A 114 -6.07 3.84 -13.81
C ARG A 114 -6.60 4.55 -12.58
N ALA A 115 -6.43 5.86 -12.48
CA ALA A 115 -6.99 6.69 -11.41
C ALA A 115 -8.53 6.65 -11.43
N LEU A 116 -9.14 6.88 -12.60
CA LEU A 116 -10.60 6.78 -12.76
C LEU A 116 -11.14 5.38 -12.45
N ALA A 117 -10.47 4.32 -12.93
CA ALA A 117 -10.88 2.95 -12.67
C ALA A 117 -10.83 2.60 -11.17
N ALA A 118 -9.83 3.11 -10.44
CA ALA A 118 -9.79 2.99 -8.98
C ALA A 118 -10.98 3.73 -8.35
N ALA A 119 -11.21 5.00 -8.69
CA ALA A 119 -12.36 5.74 -8.17
C ALA A 119 -13.70 5.01 -8.41
N ASP A 120 -13.87 4.42 -9.61
CA ASP A 120 -15.06 3.67 -9.97
C ASP A 120 -15.22 2.36 -9.19
N SER A 121 -14.14 1.68 -8.79
CA SER A 121 -14.26 0.44 -8.01
C SER A 121 -14.87 0.70 -6.63
N LEU A 122 -14.55 1.84 -5.99
CA LEU A 122 -15.16 2.20 -4.69
C LEU A 122 -16.69 2.34 -4.79
N THR A 123 -17.19 2.81 -5.94
CA THR A 123 -18.64 2.90 -6.17
C THR A 123 -19.30 1.54 -6.36
N ALA A 124 -18.57 0.57 -6.93
CA ALA A 124 -19.02 -0.82 -7.11
C ALA A 124 -18.97 -1.63 -5.80
N GLU A 125 -17.94 -1.43 -4.97
CA GLU A 125 -17.76 -2.11 -3.68
C GLU A 125 -18.67 -1.58 -2.56
N ARG A 126 -19.35 -0.44 -2.77
CA ARG A 126 -20.10 0.34 -1.76
C ARG A 126 -19.25 0.66 -0.54
N ALA A 127 -18.66 1.86 -0.58
CA ALA A 127 -18.11 2.62 0.54
C ALA A 127 -18.63 2.13 1.91
N GLN A 128 -17.78 1.43 2.65
CA GLN A 128 -18.07 0.96 4.01
C GLN A 128 -18.35 2.13 4.98
N THR A 129 -18.08 3.37 4.54
CA THR A 129 -18.41 4.63 5.24
C THR A 129 -18.82 5.71 4.24
N TYR A 130 -19.94 6.41 4.48
CA TYR A 130 -20.48 7.51 3.65
C TYR A 130 -19.43 8.59 3.32
N GLU A 131 -18.52 8.86 4.25
CA GLU A 131 -17.41 9.82 4.10
C GLU A 131 -16.45 9.47 2.95
N SER A 132 -16.07 8.19 2.82
CA SER A 132 -15.15 7.73 1.75
C SER A 132 -15.78 7.86 0.35
N ALA A 133 -17.08 7.59 0.23
CA ALA A 133 -17.81 7.81 -1.01
C ALA A 133 -17.86 9.29 -1.40
N LEU A 134 -18.07 10.19 -0.43
CA LEU A 134 -18.08 11.62 -0.69
C LEU A 134 -16.71 12.13 -1.14
N GLN A 135 -15.64 11.65 -0.50
CA GLN A 135 -14.28 12.04 -0.86
C GLN A 135 -13.94 11.61 -2.29
N VAL A 136 -14.19 10.35 -2.67
CA VAL A 136 -13.97 9.90 -4.06
C VAL A 136 -14.87 10.64 -5.04
N ARG A 137 -16.12 10.95 -4.67
CA ARG A 137 -17.00 11.73 -5.53
C ARG A 137 -16.44 13.11 -5.88
N ALA A 138 -15.73 13.74 -4.94
CA ALA A 138 -15.08 15.03 -5.16
C ALA A 138 -13.88 14.96 -6.11
N PHE A 139 -13.33 13.77 -6.41
CA PHE A 139 -12.25 13.59 -7.38
C PHE A 139 -12.73 13.53 -8.83
N TYR A 140 -13.95 13.06 -9.10
CA TYR A 140 -14.45 12.87 -10.48
C TYR A 140 -14.30 14.10 -11.40
N PRO A 141 -14.56 15.34 -10.93
CA PRO A 141 -14.33 16.51 -11.76
C PRO A 141 -12.90 16.66 -12.26
N ALA A 142 -11.91 16.43 -11.38
CA ALA A 142 -10.50 16.50 -11.73
C ALA A 142 -10.09 15.33 -12.64
N LEU A 143 -10.53 14.10 -12.32
CA LEU A 143 -10.21 12.91 -13.11
C LEU A 143 -10.70 13.05 -14.56
N HIS A 144 -11.96 13.46 -14.76
CA HIS A 144 -12.49 13.68 -16.09
C HIS A 144 -11.87 14.90 -16.80
N LEU A 145 -11.48 15.94 -16.06
CA LEU A 145 -10.78 17.09 -16.62
C LEU A 145 -9.40 16.69 -17.15
N ASN A 146 -8.66 15.85 -16.43
CA ASN A 146 -7.35 15.35 -16.87
C ASN A 146 -7.47 14.51 -18.13
N LEU A 147 -8.39 13.53 -18.15
CA LEU A 147 -8.67 12.73 -19.35
C LEU A 147 -9.03 13.63 -20.55
N ALA A 148 -9.82 14.68 -20.32
CA ALA A 148 -10.15 15.64 -21.38
C ALA A 148 -8.90 16.41 -21.88
N SER A 149 -8.03 16.83 -20.97
CA SER A 149 -6.76 17.48 -21.29
C SER A 149 -5.86 16.57 -22.12
N ASP A 150 -5.73 15.30 -21.74
CA ASP A 150 -4.88 14.33 -22.42
C ASP A 150 -5.40 13.97 -23.81
N HIS A 151 -6.71 13.72 -23.93
CA HIS A 151 -7.33 13.55 -25.23
C HIS A 151 -7.09 14.76 -26.14
N LEU A 152 -7.11 15.98 -25.60
CA LEU A 152 -6.77 17.16 -26.39
C LEU A 152 -5.28 17.20 -26.78
N LYS A 153 -4.34 16.85 -25.89
CA LYS A 153 -2.90 16.74 -26.20
C LYS A 153 -2.63 15.71 -27.30
N LEU A 154 -3.39 14.62 -27.32
CA LEU A 154 -3.32 13.56 -28.33
C LEU A 154 -4.03 13.87 -29.65
N GLY A 155 -4.66 15.05 -29.78
CA GLY A 155 -5.40 15.42 -30.99
C GLY A 155 -6.73 14.69 -31.15
N GLU A 156 -7.35 14.27 -30.04
CA GLU A 156 -8.64 13.58 -29.99
C GLU A 156 -9.76 14.48 -29.41
N PRO A 157 -10.13 15.59 -30.08
CA PRO A 157 -10.99 16.62 -29.50
C PRO A 157 -12.42 16.14 -29.19
N ASP A 158 -12.93 15.15 -29.91
CA ASP A 158 -14.28 14.61 -29.64
C ASP A 158 -14.31 13.86 -28.30
N ARG A 159 -13.31 13.03 -28.03
CA ARG A 159 -13.14 12.37 -26.73
C ARG A 159 -12.87 13.38 -25.62
N ALA A 160 -12.09 14.41 -25.90
CA ALA A 160 -11.86 15.49 -24.95
C ALA A 160 -13.17 16.20 -24.54
N ARG A 161 -14.10 16.41 -25.49
CA ARG A 161 -15.42 16.98 -25.20
C ARG A 161 -16.28 16.04 -24.35
N GLU A 162 -16.30 14.75 -24.67
CA GLU A 162 -17.05 13.75 -23.89
C GLU A 162 -16.61 13.70 -22.42
N GLU A 163 -15.30 13.68 -22.18
CA GLU A 163 -14.75 13.69 -20.83
C GLU A 163 -14.98 15.03 -20.12
N LEU A 164 -14.83 16.16 -20.83
CA LEU A 164 -15.12 17.47 -20.26
C LEU A 164 -16.59 17.60 -19.83
N GLU A 165 -17.53 17.03 -20.59
CA GLU A 165 -18.93 16.97 -20.18
C GLU A 165 -19.15 16.14 -18.91
N ARG A 166 -18.41 15.03 -18.73
CA ARG A 166 -18.43 14.24 -17.49
C ARG A 166 -17.85 15.01 -16.31
N ALA A 167 -16.76 15.75 -16.52
CA ALA A 167 -16.19 16.65 -15.51
C ALA A 167 -17.24 17.69 -15.06
N VAL A 168 -17.96 18.27 -16.02
CA VAL A 168 -18.99 19.29 -15.73
C VAL A 168 -20.16 18.71 -14.96
N ARG A 169 -20.61 17.50 -15.31
CA ARG A 169 -21.72 16.82 -14.61
C ARG A 169 -21.39 16.44 -13.17
N SER A 170 -20.11 16.36 -12.82
CA SER A 170 -19.65 16.00 -11.47
C SER A 170 -19.26 17.20 -10.60
N LEU A 171 -19.31 18.43 -11.14
CA LEU A 171 -18.93 19.66 -10.42
C LEU A 171 -19.78 19.94 -9.17
N ASP A 172 -20.95 19.33 -9.04
CA ASP A 172 -21.83 19.42 -7.87
C ASP A 172 -21.27 18.69 -6.65
N ALA A 173 -20.34 17.75 -6.85
CA ALA A 173 -19.65 17.03 -5.78
C ALA A 173 -18.52 17.84 -5.12
N LEU A 174 -18.11 18.96 -5.71
CA LEU A 174 -17.02 19.77 -5.19
C LEU A 174 -17.48 20.65 -4.01
N PRO A 175 -16.71 20.70 -2.91
CA PRO A 175 -16.92 21.67 -1.85
C PRO A 175 -16.60 23.11 -2.31
N GLU A 176 -17.01 24.09 -1.51
CA GLU A 176 -16.69 25.50 -1.75
C GLU A 176 -15.33 25.85 -1.13
N ASP A 177 -14.25 25.44 -1.79
CA ASP A 177 -12.88 25.73 -1.41
C ASP A 177 -11.98 26.16 -2.58
N ALA A 178 -10.75 26.55 -2.28
CA ALA A 178 -9.80 27.07 -3.26
C ALA A 178 -9.38 26.02 -4.31
N TYR A 179 -9.26 24.76 -3.91
CA TYR A 179 -8.91 23.66 -4.82
C TYR A 179 -10.03 23.43 -5.83
N SER A 180 -11.26 23.34 -5.34
CA SER A 180 -12.47 23.18 -6.13
C SER A 180 -12.72 24.36 -7.08
N ALA A 181 -12.43 25.58 -6.62
CA ALA A 181 -12.46 26.77 -7.48
C ALA A 181 -11.46 26.66 -8.64
N GLY A 182 -10.27 26.11 -8.38
CA GLY A 182 -9.27 25.80 -9.41
C GLY A 182 -9.80 24.84 -10.47
N ILE A 183 -10.43 23.74 -10.06
CA ILE A 183 -11.02 22.77 -10.99
C ILE A 183 -12.13 23.44 -11.84
N ARG A 184 -13.04 24.20 -11.21
CA ARG A 184 -14.11 24.93 -11.92
C ARG A 184 -13.53 25.88 -12.97
N ALA A 185 -12.44 26.59 -12.65
CA ALA A 185 -11.76 27.48 -13.57
C ALA A 185 -11.11 26.73 -14.74
N ALA A 186 -10.39 25.64 -14.46
CA ALA A 186 -9.73 24.83 -15.49
C ALA A 186 -10.74 24.16 -16.44
N VAL A 187 -11.89 23.69 -15.93
CA VAL A 187 -13.01 23.21 -16.76
C VAL A 187 -13.52 24.32 -17.68
N ALA A 188 -13.67 25.54 -17.17
CA ALA A 188 -14.13 26.67 -17.98
C ALA A 188 -13.12 27.06 -19.06
N GLU A 189 -11.82 27.01 -18.76
CA GLU A 189 -10.74 27.26 -19.72
C GLU A 189 -10.70 26.20 -20.82
N LEU A 190 -10.69 24.90 -20.45
CA LEU A 190 -10.64 23.82 -21.43
C LEU A 190 -11.87 23.84 -22.34
N ARG A 191 -13.04 24.18 -21.79
CA ARG A 191 -14.25 24.40 -22.58
C ARG A 191 -14.08 25.48 -23.63
N GLN A 192 -13.35 26.56 -23.35
CA GLN A 192 -13.10 27.63 -24.33
C GLN A 192 -12.15 27.16 -25.43
N ARG A 193 -11.14 26.35 -25.08
CA ARG A 193 -10.17 25.79 -26.04
C ARG A 193 -10.78 24.79 -27.03
N LEU A 194 -11.85 24.10 -26.63
CA LEU A 194 -12.53 23.07 -27.46
C LEU A 194 -13.67 23.62 -28.34
N ARG A 195 -13.92 24.93 -28.30
CA ARG A 195 -14.94 25.61 -29.12
C ARG A 195 -14.52 25.78 -30.58
#